data_AF-A0A7C4EP51-F1
#
_entry.id   AF-A0A7C4EP51-F1
#
_cell.length_a   1.000
_cell.length_b   1.000
_cell.length_c   1.000
_cell.angle_alpha   90.00
_cell.angle_beta   90.00
_cell.angle_gamma   90.00
#
_symmetry.space_group_name_H-M   'P 1'
#
loop_
_entity.id
_entity.type
_entity.pdbx_description
1 polymer ?
#
loop_
_entity_poly.entity_id
_entity_poly.type
_entity_poly.pdbx_seq_one_letter_code
_entity_poly.pdbx_strand_id
1 'polypeptide(L)' 'MAQGSGFFVSEKGEVITNSHVLKDAERAAVKCPDGSVCKITKIIAEDITSDLVKLQADNEGTKTPWLQLNKGFL' A
#
# COMPACT_ATOMS: atom_id res chain seq x y z
N MET A 1 12.84 10.86 6.94
CA MET A 1 11.81 9.82 7.17
C MET A 1 10.48 10.42 6.75
N ALA A 2 9.81 9.84 5.77
CA ALA A 2 8.48 10.25 5.35
C ALA A 2 7.44 9.31 5.97
N GLN A 3 6.23 9.82 6.22
CA GLN A 3 5.09 9.03 6.68
C GLN A 3 3.88 9.44 5.86
N GLY A 4 3.06 8.45 5.49
CA GLY A 4 1.80 8.64 4.81
C GLY A 4 0.79 7.58 5.23
N SER A 5 -0.32 7.55 4.51
CA SER A 5 -1.41 6.58 4.71
C SER A 5 -1.66 5.83 3.41
N GLY A 6 -2.31 4.67 3.52
CA GLY A 6 -2.70 3.88 2.36
C GLY A 6 -3.75 2.86 2.74
N PHE A 7 -4.23 2.13 1.73
CA PHE A 7 -5.25 1.11 1.89
C PHE A 7 -4.76 -0.20 1.29
N PHE A 8 -4.97 -1.30 2.02
CA PHE A 8 -4.96 -2.60 1.37
C PHE A 8 -6.17 -2.70 0.44
N VAL A 9 -5.96 -3.15 -0.78
CA VAL A 9 -7.00 -3.31 -1.82
C VAL A 9 -7.18 -4.76 -2.26
N SER A 10 -6.43 -5.69 -1.65
CA SER A 10 -6.63 -7.11 -1.82
C SER A 10 -6.21 -7.88 -0.56
N GLU A 11 -6.77 -9.08 -0.39
CA GLU A 11 -6.38 -10.01 0.66
C GLU A 11 -4.91 -10.43 0.55
N LYS A 12 -4.34 -10.35 -0.65
CA LYS A 12 -2.95 -10.73 -0.95
C LYS A 12 -1.93 -9.64 -0.61
N GLY A 13 -2.33 -8.57 0.08
CA GLY A 13 -1.41 -7.54 0.53
C GLY A 13 -1.07 -6.47 -0.52
N GLU A 14 -1.88 -6.30 -1.57
CA GLU A 14 -1.71 -5.14 -2.46
C GLU A 14 -2.15 -3.87 -1.72
N VAL A 15 -1.33 -2.82 -1.79
CA VAL A 15 -1.55 -1.54 -1.11
C VAL A 15 -1.58 -0.40 -2.12
N ILE A 16 -2.49 0.55 -1.94
CA ILE A 16 -2.51 1.83 -2.67
C ILE A 16 -2.15 2.97 -1.70
N THR A 17 -1.27 3.87 -2.15
CA THR A 17 -0.91 5.12 -1.48
C THR A 17 -0.53 6.18 -2.51
N ASN A 18 -0.01 7.31 -2.05
CA ASN A 18 0.52 8.37 -2.91
C ASN A 18 1.97 8.10 -3.29
N SER A 19 2.33 8.40 -4.54
CA SER A 19 3.71 8.21 -5.04
C SER A 19 4.72 9.06 -4.26
N HIS A 20 4.35 10.29 -3.91
CA HIS A 20 5.24 11.20 -3.18
C HIS A 20 5.61 10.70 -1.78
N VAL A 21 4.81 9.80 -1.18
CA VAL A 21 5.11 9.20 0.13
C VAL A 21 6.36 8.32 0.06
N LEU A 22 6.62 7.72 -1.11
CA LEU A 22 7.79 6.88 -1.36
C LEU A 22 8.95 7.63 -2.01
N LYS A 23 8.81 8.94 -2.24
CA LYS A 23 9.86 9.73 -2.87
C LYS A 23 11.16 9.61 -2.07
N ASP A 24 12.22 9.20 -2.75
CA ASP A 24 13.57 8.98 -2.19
C ASP A 24 13.64 7.87 -1.11
N ALA A 25 12.60 7.04 -0.98
CA ALA A 25 12.59 5.95 -0.01
C ALA A 25 13.34 4.72 -0.55
N GLU A 26 14.39 4.28 0.15
CA GLU A 26 15.07 3.01 -0.15
C GLU A 26 14.25 1.79 0.33
N ARG A 27 13.43 1.98 1.36
CA ARG A 27 12.61 0.95 2.02
C ARG A 27 11.31 1.56 2.51
N ALA A 28 10.25 0.75 2.51
CA ALA A 28 8.95 1.11 3.05
C ALA A 28 8.32 -0.06 3.81
N ALA A 29 7.44 0.25 4.75
CA ALA A 29 6.63 -0.72 5.48
C ALA A 29 5.28 -0.09 5.85
N VAL A 30 4.27 -0.93 5.99
CA VAL A 30 2.93 -0.54 6.44
C VAL A 30 2.77 -0.97 7.88
N LYS A 31 2.39 -0.03 8.74
CA LYS A 31 1.96 -0.32 10.11
C LYS A 31 0.44 -0.46 10.13
N CYS A 32 -0.05 -1.63 10.53
CA CYS A 32 -1.47 -1.90 10.65
C CYS A 32 -2.06 -1.35 11.95
N PRO A 33 -3.39 -1.18 12.04
CA PRO A 33 -4.05 -0.69 13.26
C PRO A 33 -3.83 -1.58 14.49
N ASP A 34 -3.64 -2.89 14.31
CA ASP A 34 -3.31 -3.85 15.37
C ASP A 34 -1.84 -3.80 15.82
N GLY A 35 -1.03 -2.94 15.20
CA GLY A 35 0.39 -2.76 15.49
C GLY A 35 1.33 -3.67 14.69
N SER A 36 0.80 -4.62 13.92
CA SER A 36 1.60 -5.44 13.01
C SER A 36 2.27 -4.59 11.91
N VAL A 37 3.39 -5.06 11.38
CA VAL A 37 4.16 -4.34 10.36
C VAL A 37 4.44 -5.25 9.17
N CYS A 38 3.95 -4.84 8.00
CA CYS A 38 4.15 -5.53 6.74
C CYS A 38 5.22 -4.79 5.93
N LYS A 39 6.29 -5.47 5.53
CA LYS A 39 7.32 -4.86 4.67
C LYS A 39 6.80 -4.69 3.26
N ILE A 40 7.08 -3.57 2.61
CA ILE A 40 6.86 -3.44 1.17
C ILE A 40 7.96 -4.21 0.45
N THR A 41 7.57 -5.14 -0.41
CA THR A 41 8.49 -6.01 -1.15
C THR A 41 8.71 -5.54 -2.58
N LYS A 42 7.73 -4.83 -3.16
CA LYS A 42 7.78 -4.42 -4.56
C LYS A 42 6.82 -3.26 -4.86
N ILE A 43 7.23 -2.40 -5.81
CA ILE A 43 6.33 -1.50 -6.53
C ILE A 43 5.69 -2.28 -7.69
N ILE A 44 4.37 -2.42 -7.67
CA ILE A 44 3.61 -3.15 -8.71
C ILE A 44 3.33 -2.24 -9.90
N ALA A 45 2.90 -1.01 -9.63
CA ALA A 45 2.63 0.02 -10.63
C ALA A 45 2.74 1.40 -9.99
N GLU A 46 3.14 2.41 -10.75
CA GLU A 46 3.26 3.79 -10.29
C GLU A 46 2.81 4.73 -11.40
N ASP A 47 2.03 5.73 -11.03
CA ASP A 47 1.69 6.86 -11.87
C ASP A 47 1.99 8.15 -11.10
N ILE A 48 3.14 8.75 -11.43
CA ILE A 48 3.63 9.98 -10.81
C ILE A 48 2.70 11.16 -11.12
N THR A 49 2.01 11.14 -12.28
CA THR A 49 1.18 12.28 -12.71
C THR A 49 -0.10 12.38 -11.88
N SER A 50 -0.73 11.25 -11.58
CA SER A 50 -1.89 11.19 -10.67
C SER A 50 -1.51 11.05 -9.19
N ASP A 51 -0.21 11.00 -8.89
CA ASP A 51 0.36 10.80 -7.56
C ASP A 51 -0.16 9.51 -6.88
N LEU A 52 -0.16 8.40 -7.62
CA LEU A 52 -0.62 7.11 -7.14
C LEU A 52 0.44 6.02 -7.33
N VAL A 53 0.52 5.13 -6.34
CA VAL A 53 1.39 3.95 -6.42
C VAL A 53 0.68 2.74 -5.84
N LYS A 54 0.82 1.61 -6.53
CA LYS A 54 0.40 0.29 -6.08
C LYS A 54 1.61 -0.53 -5.66
N LEU A 55 1.56 -1.08 -4.46
CA LEU A 55 2.66 -1.79 -3.81
C LEU A 55 2.24 -3.21 -3.44
N GLN A 56 3.23 -4.08 -3.29
CA GLN A 56 3.08 -5.38 -2.64
C GLN A 56 3.62 -5.28 -1.23
N ALA A 57 2.80 -5.59 -0.24
CA ALA A 57 3.22 -5.82 1.13
C ALA A 57 3.35 -7.32 1.39
N ASP A 58 4.35 -7.71 2.18
CA ASP A 58 4.44 -9.04 2.76
C ASP A 58 3.51 -9.12 3.98
N ASN A 59 2.34 -9.74 3.78
CA ASN A 59 1.31 -9.90 4.80
C ASN A 59 1.15 -11.36 5.26
N GLU A 60 2.14 -12.23 5.02
CA GLU A 60 2.09 -13.60 5.52
C GLU A 60 1.91 -13.64 7.04
N GLY A 61 0.92 -14.40 7.51
CA GLY A 61 0.58 -14.50 8.94
C GLY A 61 -0.18 -13.30 9.51
N THR A 62 -0.44 -12.24 8.74
CA THR A 62 -1.21 -11.06 9.18
C THR A 62 -2.50 -10.92 8.40
N LYS A 63 -3.66 -10.98 9.07
CA LYS A 63 -4.94 -10.68 8.43
C LYS A 63 -5.11 -9.18 8.29
N THR A 64 -4.87 -8.66 7.10
CA THR A 64 -5.06 -7.24 6.78
C THR A 64 -6.47 -7.00 6.22
N PRO A 65 -7.32 -6.19 6.87
CA PRO A 65 -8.58 -5.76 6.26
C PRO A 65 -8.27 -4.96 4.98
N TRP A 66 -9.04 -5.21 3.92
CA TRP A 66 -8.84 -4.59 2.62
C TRP A 66 -10.15 -3.99 2.09
N LEU A 67 -10.03 -2.95 1.27
CA LEU A 67 -11.16 -2.28 0.65
C LEU A 67 -11.54 -2.98 -0.65
N GLN A 68 -12.82 -3.34 -0.78
CA GLN A 68 -13.39 -3.79 -2.04
C GLN A 68 -13.49 -2.60 -3.00
N LEU A 69 -12.74 -2.68 -4.10
CA LEU A 69 -12.82 -1.69 -5.17
C LEU A 69 -14.04 -1.99 -6.04
N ASN A 70 -14.93 -1.01 -6.15
CA ASN A 70 -16.05 -1.10 -7.09
C ASN A 70 -15.57 -0.71 -8.49
N LYS A 71 -15.88 -1.54 -9.47
CA LYS A 71 -15.86 -1.15 -10.89
C LYS A 71 -17.08 -0.25 -11.07
N GLY A 72 -16.91 1.05 -10.85
CA GLY A 72 -18.02 1.98 -10.72
C GLY A 72 -19.08 1.84 -11.81
N PHE A 73 -20.34 1.88 -11.39
CA PHE A 73 -21.37 2.65 -12.06
C PHE A 73 -21.82 3.70 -11.04
N LEU A 74 -21.47 4.97 -11.31
CA LEU A 74 -22.29 6.10 -10.93
C LEU A 74 -23.20 6.40 -12.12
#